data_AF-A0A2W7I4V6-F1
#
_entry.id   AF-A0A2W7I4V6-F1
#
_cell.length_a   1.000
_cell.length_b   1.000
_cell.length_c   1.000
_cell.angle_alpha   90.00
_cell.angle_beta   90.00
_cell.angle_gamma   90.00
#
_symmetry.space_group_name_H-M   'P 1'
#
loop_
_entity.id
_entity.type
_entity.pdbx_description
1 polymer ?
#
loop_
_entity_poly.entity_id
_entity_poly.type
_entity_poly.pdbx_seq_one_letter_code
_entity_poly.pdbx_strand_id
1 'polypeptide(L)'
;MSTLPPCPACNSEYTYEDGTQLVCPECAHEWSATASEAAGDDAKVIKDSVGNVLQDGDTITVIKDLKVKGSSLVVKVGTKVKGIRLVNGDHDIDCKIDGIGAMKLKSEFVRKV
;
A
#
# COMPACT_ATOMS: atom_id res chain seq x y z
N MET A 1 -30.64 -25.32 1.39
CA MET A 1 -29.87 -25.29 0.12
C MET A 1 -28.84 -24.18 0.27
N SER A 2 -27.59 -24.56 0.49
CA SER A 2 -26.48 -23.62 0.63
C SER A 2 -26.28 -22.90 -0.70
N THR A 3 -26.61 -21.62 -0.75
CA THR A 3 -26.52 -20.80 -1.97
C THR A 3 -25.06 -20.37 -2.20
N LEU A 4 -24.21 -21.31 -2.58
CA LEU A 4 -22.80 -21.04 -2.88
C LEU A 4 -22.67 -20.28 -4.21
N PRO A 5 -21.68 -19.38 -4.36
CA PRO A 5 -21.51 -18.62 -5.58
C PRO A 5 -21.15 -19.55 -6.75
N PRO A 6 -21.62 -19.23 -7.97
CA PRO A 6 -21.24 -19.98 -9.15
C PRO A 6 -19.73 -19.87 -9.40
N CYS A 7 -19.18 -20.86 -10.10
CA CYS A 7 -17.75 -20.88 -10.40
C CYS A 7 -17.34 -19.69 -11.28
N PRO A 8 -16.28 -18.93 -10.93
CA PRO A 8 -15.82 -17.81 -11.75
C PRO A 8 -15.18 -18.22 -13.08
N ALA A 9 -14.75 -19.48 -13.22
CA ALA A 9 -14.09 -19.98 -14.43
C ALA A 9 -15.07 -20.53 -15.47
N CYS A 10 -16.15 -21.17 -15.05
CA CYS A 10 -17.11 -21.85 -15.94
C CYS A 10 -18.58 -21.46 -15.72
N ASN A 11 -18.86 -20.57 -14.76
CA ASN A 11 -20.20 -20.09 -14.40
C ASN A 11 -21.18 -21.20 -13.96
N SER A 12 -20.66 -22.37 -13.57
CA SER A 12 -21.49 -23.48 -13.06
C SER A 12 -22.02 -23.20 -11.67
N GLU A 13 -23.28 -23.53 -11.43
CA GLU A 13 -23.97 -23.38 -10.14
C GLU A 13 -23.60 -24.51 -9.14
N TYR A 14 -22.92 -25.55 -9.62
CA TYR A 14 -22.56 -26.74 -8.84
C TYR A 14 -21.24 -26.57 -8.08
N THR A 15 -21.11 -25.51 -7.29
CA THR A 15 -19.95 -25.31 -6.40
C THR A 15 -20.16 -26.07 -5.09
N TYR A 16 -19.12 -26.73 -4.58
CA TYR A 16 -19.11 -27.28 -3.22
C TYR A 16 -17.98 -26.71 -2.37
N GLU A 17 -18.15 -26.71 -1.05
CA GLU A 17 -17.13 -26.28 -0.10
C GLU A 17 -16.27 -27.48 0.34
N ASP A 18 -14.95 -27.35 0.23
CA ASP A 18 -13.95 -28.26 0.81
C ASP A 18 -13.16 -27.48 1.87
N GLY A 19 -13.66 -27.51 3.11
CA GLY A 19 -13.10 -26.73 4.21
C GLY A 19 -13.27 -25.22 4.03
N THR A 20 -12.17 -24.52 3.72
CA THR A 20 -12.15 -23.06 3.49
C THR A 20 -12.14 -22.67 2.02
N GLN A 21 -12.10 -23.67 1.12
CA GLN A 21 -12.05 -23.50 -0.33
C GLN A 21 -13.41 -23.86 -0.94
N LEU A 22 -13.77 -23.19 -2.01
CA LEU A 22 -14.84 -23.58 -2.92
C LEU A 22 -14.21 -24.30 -4.12
N VAL A 23 -14.81 -25.42 -4.51
CA VAL A 23 -14.33 -26.27 -5.59
C VAL A 23 -15.45 -26.50 -6.60
N CYS A 24 -15.12 -26.36 -7.89
CA CYS A 24 -16.03 -26.69 -8.97
C CYS A 24 -15.70 -28.09 -9.55
N PRO A 25 -16.66 -29.03 -9.58
CA PRO A 25 -16.46 -30.38 -10.11
C PRO A 25 -16.42 -30.45 -11.64
N GLU A 26 -16.87 -29.41 -12.35
CA GLU A 26 -16.88 -29.40 -13.82
C GLU A 26 -15.54 -28.95 -14.42
N CYS A 27 -14.83 -28.04 -13.75
CA CYS A 27 -13.58 -27.48 -14.25
C CYS A 27 -12.38 -27.68 -13.30
N ALA A 28 -12.59 -28.35 -12.16
CA ALA A 28 -11.60 -28.52 -11.10
C ALA A 28 -10.98 -27.20 -10.61
N HIS A 29 -11.70 -26.09 -10.75
CA HIS A 29 -11.23 -24.79 -10.27
C HIS A 29 -11.47 -24.67 -8.77
N GLU A 30 -10.44 -24.23 -8.06
CA GLU A 30 -10.41 -24.08 -6.61
C GLU A 30 -10.26 -22.59 -6.29
N TRP A 31 -11.20 -22.00 -5.55
CA TRP A 31 -11.15 -20.58 -5.15
C TRP A 31 -11.74 -20.43 -3.74
N SER A 32 -11.27 -19.51 -2.92
CA SER A 32 -11.89 -19.31 -1.60
C SER A 32 -13.11 -18.39 -1.73
N ALA A 33 -14.20 -18.67 -1.00
CA ALA A 33 -15.36 -17.78 -0.92
C ALA A 33 -14.99 -16.38 -0.42
N THR A 34 -13.91 -16.31 0.37
CA THR A 34 -13.35 -15.10 0.99
C THR A 34 -12.19 -14.49 0.16
N ALA A 35 -11.80 -15.09 -0.97
CA ALA A 35 -10.62 -14.66 -1.74
C ALA A 35 -10.87 -13.46 -2.69
N SER A 36 -11.99 -12.76 -2.56
CA SER A 36 -12.12 -11.40 -3.13
C SER A 36 -11.28 -10.35 -2.38
N GLU A 37 -10.45 -10.77 -1.41
CA GLU A 37 -9.45 -9.94 -0.75
C GLU A 37 -8.02 -10.49 -0.90
N ALA A 38 -7.71 -11.13 -2.04
CA ALA A 38 -6.32 -11.19 -2.51
C ALA A 38 -5.93 -9.84 -3.15
N ALA A 39 -6.01 -8.75 -2.39
CA ALA A 39 -5.59 -7.42 -2.81
C ALA A 39 -4.58 -6.85 -1.81
N GLY A 40 -3.39 -7.43 -1.81
CA GLY A 40 -2.19 -6.83 -1.25
C GLY A 40 -2.10 -6.93 0.27
N ASP A 41 -1.11 -7.72 0.71
CA ASP A 41 -0.29 -7.47 1.89
C ASP A 41 -0.82 -6.37 2.83
N ASP A 42 -1.29 -6.77 4.02
CA ASP A 42 -1.64 -5.95 5.18
C ASP A 42 -0.52 -4.98 5.65
N ALA A 43 0.49 -4.69 4.85
CA ALA A 43 1.32 -3.51 4.98
C ALA A 43 0.51 -2.28 4.57
N LYS A 44 -0.25 -1.74 5.53
CA LYS A 44 -0.86 -0.41 5.56
C LYS A 44 -0.36 0.48 4.42
N VAL A 45 -1.10 0.45 3.31
CA VAL A 45 -0.68 1.04 2.04
C VAL A 45 -0.58 2.56 2.21
N ILE A 46 0.63 3.07 2.38
CA ILE A 46 0.86 4.50 2.54
C ILE A 46 0.85 5.13 1.16
N LYS A 47 -0.13 6.00 0.93
CA LYS A 47 -0.34 6.67 -0.35
C LYS A 47 0.23 8.08 -0.28
N ASP A 48 0.92 8.51 -1.33
CA ASP A 48 1.37 9.90 -1.44
C ASP A 48 0.18 10.87 -1.71
N SER A 49 0.46 12.18 -1.75
CA SER A 49 -0.53 13.23 -2.05
C SER A 49 -1.30 13.01 -3.37
N VAL A 50 -0.67 12.35 -4.35
CA VAL A 50 -1.22 12.03 -5.67
C VAL A 50 -1.91 10.66 -5.70
N GLY A 51 -1.83 9.88 -4.62
CA GLY A 51 -2.48 8.57 -4.50
C GLY A 51 -1.65 7.37 -4.96
N ASN A 52 -0.35 7.55 -5.24
CA ASN A 52 0.55 6.44 -5.55
C ASN A 52 0.95 5.72 -4.27
N VAL A 53 1.04 4.39 -4.36
CA VAL A 53 1.52 3.54 -3.27
C VAL A 53 3.03 3.75 -3.10
N LEU A 54 3.41 4.11 -1.89
CA LEU A 54 4.80 4.20 -1.47
C LEU A 54 5.27 2.84 -0.96
N GLN A 55 6.54 2.56 -1.19
CA GLN A 55 7.22 1.33 -0.76
C GLN A 55 8.52 1.68 -0.04
N ASP A 56 9.02 0.76 0.77
CA ASP A 56 10.32 0.90 1.41
C ASP A 56 11.43 0.95 0.33
N GLY A 57 12.40 1.85 0.49
CA GLY A 57 13.47 2.10 -0.47
C GLY A 57 13.10 3.03 -1.63
N ASP A 58 11.84 3.49 -1.73
CA ASP A 58 11.38 4.33 -2.83
C ASP A 58 11.93 5.77 -2.74
N THR A 59 11.73 6.55 -3.80
CA THR A 59 12.21 7.91 -3.91
C THR A 59 11.04 8.88 -3.97
N ILE A 60 11.00 9.81 -3.01
CA ILE A 60 9.94 10.81 -2.93
C ILE A 60 10.48 12.21 -3.16
N THR A 61 9.58 13.13 -3.50
CA THR A 61 9.83 14.56 -3.61
C THR A 61 8.80 15.34 -2.82
N VAL A 62 9.27 16.35 -2.10
CA VAL A 62 8.40 17.21 -1.30
C VAL A 62 7.68 18.21 -2.21
N ILE A 63 6.36 18.28 -2.10
CA ILE A 63 5.52 19.16 -2.94
C ILE A 63 5.31 20.56 -2.36
N LYS A 64 5.68 20.80 -1.10
CA LYS A 64 5.44 22.06 -0.39
C LYS A 64 6.63 22.45 0.46
N ASP A 65 6.82 23.74 0.72
CA ASP A 65 7.85 24.19 1.64
C ASP A 65 7.50 23.82 3.09
N LEU A 66 8.44 23.20 3.77
CA LEU A 66 8.30 22.78 5.15
C LEU A 66 9.46 23.37 5.96
N LYS A 67 9.12 24.20 6.94
CA LYS A 67 10.08 24.70 7.92
C LYS A 67 10.27 23.67 9.01
N VAL A 68 11.48 23.15 9.14
CA VAL A 68 11.82 22.19 10.19
C VAL A 68 11.89 22.93 11.53
N LYS A 69 11.04 22.56 12.48
CA LYS A 69 11.07 23.15 13.82
C LYS A 69 12.35 22.69 14.54
N GLY A 70 13.22 23.62 14.89
CA GLY A 70 14.51 23.33 15.53
C GLY A 70 15.73 23.33 14.59
N SER A 71 15.54 23.63 13.30
CA SER A 71 16.64 23.86 12.36
C SER A 71 16.41 25.12 11.54
N SER A 72 17.49 25.82 11.20
CA SER A 72 17.45 26.99 10.30
C SER A 72 17.23 26.60 8.83
N LEU A 73 17.26 25.29 8.53
CA LEU A 73 17.07 24.76 7.18
C LEU A 73 15.58 24.62 6.86
N VAL A 74 15.23 25.09 5.67
CA VAL A 74 13.89 24.98 5.10
C VAL A 74 13.93 23.92 4.02
N VAL A 75 13.10 22.89 4.14
CA VAL A 75 12.91 21.90 3.08
C VAL A 75 12.07 22.57 2.00
N LYS A 76 12.71 22.93 0.89
CA LYS A 76 12.02 23.57 -0.23
C LYS A 76 11.24 22.53 -1.03
N VAL A 77 10.16 22.98 -1.68
CA VAL A 77 9.50 22.22 -2.74
C VAL A 77 10.53 21.72 -3.77
N GLY A 78 10.40 20.47 -4.19
CA GLY A 78 11.34 19.82 -5.11
C GLY A 78 12.52 19.11 -4.43
N THR A 79 12.61 19.12 -3.09
CA THR A 79 13.64 18.33 -2.39
C THR A 79 13.36 16.84 -2.60
N LYS A 80 14.32 16.15 -3.23
CA LYS A 80 14.26 14.72 -3.52
C LYS A 80 14.91 13.94 -2.38
N VAL A 81 14.18 12.97 -1.83
CA VAL A 81 14.65 12.10 -0.76
C VAL A 81 14.60 10.66 -1.25
N LYS A 82 15.72 9.96 -1.13
CA LYS A 82 15.89 8.58 -1.61
C LYS A 82 15.93 7.63 -0.42
N GLY A 83 15.43 6.41 -0.59
CA GLY A 83 15.50 5.39 0.45
C GLY A 83 14.58 5.71 1.62
N ILE A 84 13.29 5.93 1.33
CA ILE A 84 12.29 6.11 2.38
C ILE A 84 12.03 4.80 3.11
N ARG A 85 11.68 4.90 4.39
CA ARG A 85 11.22 3.80 5.21
C ARG A 85 9.80 4.07 5.68
N LEU A 86 8.92 3.10 5.46
CA LEU A 86 7.52 3.21 5.88
C LEU A 86 7.41 2.84 7.37
N VAL A 87 6.79 3.70 8.15
CA VAL A 87 6.60 3.50 9.59
C VAL A 87 5.13 3.68 9.95
N ASN A 88 4.61 2.80 10.80
CA ASN A 88 3.25 2.91 11.31
C ASN A 88 3.25 3.83 12.55
N GLY A 89 3.02 5.13 12.34
CA GLY A 89 3.00 6.14 13.40
C GLY A 89 2.21 7.39 13.03
N ASP A 90 2.37 8.46 13.81
CA ASP A 90 1.81 9.79 13.52
C ASP A 90 2.41 10.40 12.23
N HIS A 91 3.66 10.02 11.93
CA HIS A 91 4.32 10.29 10.66
C HIS A 91 4.60 8.97 9.96
N ASP A 92 4.06 8.86 8.75
CA ASP A 92 4.03 7.63 7.95
C ASP A 92 5.38 7.30 7.28
N ILE A 93 6.22 8.31 7.08
CA ILE A 93 7.43 8.20 6.25
C ILE A 93 8.64 8.64 7.06
N ASP A 94 9.56 7.72 7.30
CA ASP A 94 10.89 8.00 7.84
C ASP A 94 11.87 8.11 6.68
N CYS A 95 12.61 9.21 6.59
CA CYS A 95 13.53 9.43 5.48
C CYS A 95 14.79 10.13 5.95
N LYS A 96 15.91 9.89 5.27
CA LYS A 96 17.18 10.55 5.59
C LYS A 96 17.52 11.56 4.50
N ILE A 97 17.60 12.82 4.88
CA ILE A 97 17.98 13.91 3.99
C ILE A 97 19.46 14.23 4.25
N ASP A 98 20.26 14.24 3.19
CA ASP A 98 21.67 14.60 3.26
C ASP A 98 21.82 16.06 3.75
N GLY A 99 22.61 16.27 4.81
CA GLY A 99 22.80 17.58 5.45
C GLY A 99 21.78 17.98 6.54
N ILE A 100 20.62 17.32 6.63
CA ILE A 100 19.61 17.58 7.69
C ILE A 100 19.50 16.40 8.67
N GLY A 101 19.73 15.17 8.19
CA GLY A 101 19.65 13.95 9.00
C GLY A 101 18.36 13.15 8.77
N ALA A 102 18.04 12.25 9.70
CA ALA A 102 16.81 11.49 9.67
C ALA A 102 15.63 12.38 10.07
N MET A 103 14.61 12.42 9.23
CA MET A 103 13.40 13.23 9.42
C MET A 103 12.17 12.40 9.07
N LYS A 104 11.12 12.57 9.87
CA LYS A 104 9.82 11.98 9.60
C LYS A 104 8.93 12.98 8.89
N LEU A 105 8.29 12.53 7.82
CA LEU A 105 7.40 13.31 6.97
C LEU A 105 6.01 12.65 6.93
N LYS A 106 5.01 13.48 6.64
CA LYS A 106 3.66 13.02 6.40
C LYS A 106 3.44 12.76 4.92
N SER A 107 2.71 11.70 4.62
CA SER A 107 2.35 11.24 3.28
C SER A 107 1.65 12.31 2.43
N GLU A 108 0.92 13.23 3.06
CA GLU A 108 0.18 14.33 2.41
C GLU A 108 1.08 15.37 1.71
N PHE A 109 2.36 15.48 2.10
CA PHE A 109 3.28 16.52 1.58
C PHE A 109 4.37 15.99 0.65
N VAL A 110 4.30 14.71 0.31
CA VAL A 110 5.28 14.06 -0.56
C VAL A 110 4.60 13.50 -1.79
N ARG A 111 5.40 13.33 -2.83
CA ARG A 111 5.03 12.69 -4.08
C ARG A 111 6.08 11.67 -4.49
N LYS A 112 5.65 10.50 -4.94
CA LYS A 112 6.54 9.49 -5.54
C LYS A 112 7.13 9.99 -6.86
N VAL A 113 8.43 9.74 -7.09
CA VAL A 113 9.16 10.09 -8.33
C VAL A 113 9.45 8.86 -9.16
#